data_AF-A0A645DMU9-F1
#
_entry.id   AF-A0A645DMU9-F1
#
_cell.length_a   1.000
_cell.length_b   1.000
_cell.length_c   1.000
_cell.angle_alpha   90.00
_cell.angle_beta   90.00
_cell.angle_gamma   90.00
#
_symmetry.space_group_name_H-M   'P 1'
#
loop_
_entity.id
_entity.type
_entity.pdbx_description
1 polymer ?
#
loop_
_entity_poly.entity_id
_entity_poly.type
_entity_poly.pdbx_seq_one_letter_code
_entity_poly.pdbx_strand_id
1 'polypeptide(L)'
;MPSRTPFSIGRLEDLLRRQMPPKWQAQYEPSIRARREEAPARSRPAQVWSPRLGRTCHVLSQVELTVLLILLYHPHMFELQEQRMLAMEPMPHPLHGHPMAAGLILLPLAGTIAVAERLGYLHLHPHTYAVDQEGRRIPVPIPWIGDFLVFLKDDKGPYCVNLTVKAETAGFSSPFRSARPTRNPDKARLNTMARHAIEEVY
;
A
#
# COMPACT_ATOMS: atom_id res chain seq x y z
N MET A 1 21.69 13.08 -12.04
CA MET A 1 20.24 13.33 -12.14
C MET A 1 19.53 11.98 -12.05
N PRO A 2 18.66 11.69 -11.06
CA PRO A 2 17.77 10.55 -11.18
C PRO A 2 16.52 11.00 -11.94
N SER A 3 16.39 10.54 -13.19
CA SER A 3 15.14 10.59 -13.93
C SER A 3 14.07 9.84 -13.10
N ARG A 4 12.90 10.46 -12.91
CA ARG A 4 11.72 9.70 -12.49
C ARG A 4 11.36 8.80 -13.66
N THR A 5 11.89 7.59 -13.68
CA THR A 5 11.42 6.57 -14.62
C THR A 5 9.92 6.39 -14.35
N PRO A 6 9.04 6.58 -15.35
CA PRO A 6 7.63 6.29 -15.18
C PRO A 6 7.46 4.85 -14.70
N PHE A 7 6.45 4.59 -13.86
CA PHE A 7 6.17 3.26 -13.34
C PHE A 7 5.96 2.29 -14.52
N SER A 8 6.91 1.39 -14.75
CA SER A 8 6.92 0.52 -15.93
C SER A 8 5.97 -0.67 -15.75
N ILE A 9 5.57 -1.28 -16.87
CA ILE A 9 4.77 -2.52 -16.85
C ILE A 9 5.52 -3.64 -16.11
N GLY A 10 6.82 -3.82 -16.36
CA GLY A 10 7.59 -4.83 -15.62
C GLY A 10 7.62 -4.60 -14.10
N ARG A 11 7.54 -3.34 -13.64
CA ARG A 11 7.40 -3.04 -12.22
C ARG A 11 6.00 -3.38 -11.69
N LEU A 12 4.96 -3.19 -12.50
CA LEU A 12 3.60 -3.61 -12.18
C LEU A 12 3.50 -5.13 -12.06
N GLU A 13 4.06 -5.86 -13.02
CA GLU A 13 4.09 -7.33 -13.02
C GLU A 13 4.80 -7.89 -11.78
N ASP A 14 5.97 -7.37 -11.44
CA ASP A 14 6.69 -7.82 -10.23
C ASP A 14 5.94 -7.48 -8.94
N LEU A 15 5.28 -6.32 -8.88
CA LEU A 15 4.42 -5.95 -7.76
C LEU A 15 3.25 -6.93 -7.62
N LEU A 16 2.53 -7.20 -8.70
CA LEU A 16 1.39 -8.12 -8.71
C LEU A 16 1.82 -9.54 -8.31
N ARG A 17 2.95 -10.03 -8.83
CA ARG A 17 3.54 -11.33 -8.47
C ARG A 17 3.79 -11.48 -6.96
N ARG A 18 4.22 -10.40 -6.29
CA ARG A 18 4.47 -10.40 -4.83
C ARG A 18 3.17 -10.33 -4.01
N GLN A 19 2.10 -9.77 -4.57
CA GLN A 19 0.97 -9.22 -3.79
C GLN A 19 -0.39 -9.82 -4.14
N MET A 20 -0.48 -10.70 -5.16
CA MET A 20 -1.71 -11.34 -5.61
C MET A 20 -1.54 -12.85 -5.85
N PRO A 21 -2.04 -13.71 -4.93
CA PRO A 21 -2.47 -13.37 -3.58
C PRO A 21 -1.26 -13.05 -2.68
N PRO A 22 -1.42 -12.22 -1.64
CA PRO A 22 -0.37 -12.04 -0.64
C PRO A 22 -0.17 -13.35 0.12
N LYS A 23 1.08 -13.60 0.52
CA LYS A 23 1.43 -14.73 1.40
C LYS A 23 1.46 -14.27 2.86
N TRP A 24 1.47 -15.24 3.78
CA TRP A 24 1.44 -14.99 5.21
C TRP A 24 2.82 -15.11 5.87
N GLN A 25 2.98 -14.40 6.98
CA GLN A 25 4.12 -14.46 7.89
C GLN A 25 5.45 -14.41 7.14
N ALA A 26 6.34 -15.38 7.36
CA ALA A 26 7.69 -15.45 6.79
C ALA A 26 7.72 -15.40 5.25
N GLN A 27 6.60 -15.74 4.60
CA GLN A 27 6.49 -15.77 3.15
C GLN A 27 5.97 -14.46 2.55
N TYR A 28 5.48 -13.53 3.37
CA TYR A 28 5.00 -12.24 2.89
C TYR A 28 6.14 -11.42 2.26
N GLU A 29 5.87 -10.87 1.08
CA GLU A 29 6.80 -9.99 0.36
C GLU A 29 6.14 -8.62 0.15
N PRO A 30 6.71 -7.49 0.64
CA PRO A 30 6.12 -6.17 0.46
C PRO A 30 6.16 -5.68 -0.99
N SER A 31 5.24 -4.78 -1.37
CA SER A 31 5.25 -4.13 -2.70
C SER A 31 6.50 -3.28 -2.93
N ILE A 32 7.04 -2.69 -1.87
CA ILE A 32 8.28 -1.90 -1.91
C ILE A 32 9.20 -2.40 -0.81
N ARG A 33 10.43 -2.77 -1.18
CA ARG A 33 11.47 -3.13 -0.23
C ARG A 33 12.32 -1.91 0.15
N ALA A 34 12.78 -1.89 1.39
CA ALA A 34 13.75 -0.94 1.92
C ALA A 34 15.17 -1.21 1.35
N ARG A 35 15.32 -1.13 0.03
CA ARG A 35 16.58 -1.28 -0.72
C ARG A 35 16.82 -0.03 -1.55
N ARG A 36 18.08 0.26 -1.89
CA ARG A 36 18.47 1.50 -2.57
C ARG A 36 17.77 1.68 -3.92
N GLU A 37 17.45 0.58 -4.59
CA GLU A 37 16.82 0.53 -5.91
C GLU A 37 15.31 0.80 -5.86
N GLU A 38 14.67 0.54 -4.71
CA GLU A 38 13.21 0.61 -4.56
C GLU A 38 12.75 1.77 -3.65
N ALA A 39 13.56 2.13 -2.64
CA ALA A 39 13.23 3.16 -1.66
C ALA A 39 13.31 4.58 -2.24
N PRO A 40 12.45 5.52 -1.79
CA PRO A 40 12.54 6.92 -2.22
C PRO A 40 13.91 7.53 -1.91
N ALA A 41 14.52 8.22 -2.89
CA ALA A 41 15.89 8.75 -2.80
C ALA A 41 16.18 9.73 -1.65
N ARG A 42 15.17 10.17 -0.89
CA ARG A 42 15.28 11.11 0.23
C ARG A 42 14.80 10.54 1.56
N SER A 43 14.41 9.28 1.58
CA SER A 43 13.94 8.66 2.80
C SER A 43 15.08 7.97 3.53
N ARG A 44 14.89 7.69 4.83
CA ARG A 44 15.79 6.85 5.62
C ARG A 44 15.11 5.49 5.76
N PRO A 45 15.22 4.61 4.74
CA PRO A 45 14.61 3.30 4.81
C PRO A 45 15.34 2.46 5.86
N ALA A 46 14.63 1.54 6.49
CA ALA A 46 15.21 0.60 7.45
C ALA A 46 14.64 -0.81 7.25
N GLN A 47 15.41 -1.78 7.71
CA GLN A 47 15.06 -3.20 7.73
C GLN A 47 15.09 -3.68 9.18
N VAL A 48 14.01 -4.30 9.64
CA VAL A 48 13.87 -4.77 11.02
C VAL A 48 13.49 -6.24 11.02
N TRP A 49 14.33 -7.09 11.61
CA TRP A 49 13.98 -8.49 11.81
C TRP A 49 12.89 -8.62 12.88
N SER A 50 11.82 -9.36 12.57
CA SER A 50 10.76 -9.70 13.52
C SER A 50 10.73 -11.22 13.73
N PRO A 51 11.15 -11.71 14.92
CA PRO A 51 10.99 -13.12 15.26
C PRO A 51 9.53 -13.58 15.22
N ARG A 52 8.60 -12.69 15.58
CA ARG A 52 7.15 -12.96 15.59
C ARG A 52 6.58 -13.22 14.21
N LEU A 53 7.09 -12.53 13.19
CA LEU A 53 6.65 -12.69 11.80
C LEU A 53 7.56 -13.65 11.01
N GLY A 54 8.71 -14.04 11.57
CA GLY A 54 9.69 -14.90 10.90
C GLY A 54 10.33 -14.26 9.68
N ARG A 55 10.38 -12.93 9.59
CA ARG A 55 10.94 -12.20 8.45
C ARG A 55 11.47 -10.81 8.80
N THR A 56 12.19 -10.24 7.84
CA THR A 56 12.56 -8.82 7.84
C THR A 56 11.39 -7.98 7.35
N CYS A 57 11.02 -6.97 8.12
CA CYS A 57 10.06 -5.94 7.77
C CYS A 57 10.77 -4.76 7.10
N HIS A 58 10.12 -4.16 6.10
CA HIS A 58 10.68 -3.06 5.31
C HIS A 58 9.94 -1.74 5.52
N VAL A 59 10.60 -0.75 6.12
CA VAL A 59 10.03 0.58 6.31
C VAL A 59 10.74 1.60 5.45
N LEU A 60 9.98 2.54 4.90
CA LEU A 60 10.48 3.53 3.95
C LEU A 60 10.83 4.84 4.64
N SER A 61 10.53 5.04 5.92
CA SER A 61 10.84 6.26 6.66
C SER A 61 11.10 6.03 8.15
N GLN A 62 11.68 7.02 8.82
CA GLN A 62 11.93 6.99 10.27
C GLN A 62 10.62 6.96 11.08
N VAL A 63 9.57 7.62 10.59
CA VAL A 63 8.26 7.61 11.26
C VAL A 63 7.61 6.23 11.12
N GLU A 64 7.70 5.60 9.94
CA GLU A 64 7.27 4.21 9.76
C GLU A 64 8.07 3.25 10.64
N LEU A 65 9.39 3.45 10.80
CA LEU A 65 10.19 2.65 11.72
C LEU A 65 9.66 2.74 13.16
N THR A 66 9.33 3.94 13.62
CA THR A 66 8.80 4.16 14.97
C THR A 66 7.46 3.45 15.15
N VAL A 67 6.56 3.59 14.18
CA VAL A 67 5.25 2.92 14.20
C VAL A 67 5.40 1.40 14.12
N LEU A 68 6.27 0.88 13.25
CA LEU A 68 6.54 -0.55 13.15
C LEU A 68 6.97 -1.13 14.49
N LEU A 69 7.87 -0.46 15.21
CA LEU A 69 8.30 -0.93 16.53
C LEU A 69 7.11 -1.00 17.50
N ILE A 70 6.25 0.02 17.54
CA ILE A 70 5.03 -0.03 18.38
C ILE A 70 4.15 -1.23 18.00
N LEU A 71 3.91 -1.43 16.70
CA LEU A 71 3.07 -2.52 16.20
C LEU A 71 3.63 -3.90 16.54
N LEU A 72 4.94 -4.11 16.38
CA LEU A 72 5.60 -5.40 16.66
C LEU A 72 5.47 -5.82 18.14
N TYR A 73 5.45 -4.85 19.05
CA TYR A 73 5.24 -5.08 20.49
C TYR A 73 3.76 -5.11 20.92
N HIS A 74 2.82 -4.85 20.01
CA HIS A 74 1.40 -4.87 20.34
C HIS A 74 0.95 -6.32 20.67
N PRO A 75 0.39 -6.59 21.87
CA PRO A 75 0.13 -7.96 22.33
C PRO A 75 -0.85 -8.70 21.41
N HIS A 76 -1.86 -8.01 20.90
CA HIS A 76 -2.93 -8.59 20.09
C HIS A 76 -2.64 -8.70 18.58
N MET A 77 -1.50 -8.19 18.10
CA MET A 77 -1.16 -8.21 16.67
C MET A 77 -0.66 -9.59 16.27
N PHE A 78 -1.33 -10.31 15.38
CA PHE A 78 -0.87 -11.66 15.00
C PHE A 78 -0.22 -11.71 13.61
N GLU A 79 -0.39 -10.65 12.81
CA GLU A 79 0.21 -10.52 11.49
C GLU A 79 0.35 -9.03 11.15
N LEU A 80 1.33 -8.70 10.31
CA LEU A 80 1.54 -7.36 9.81
C LEU A 80 2.05 -7.45 8.39
N GLN A 81 1.49 -6.64 7.49
CA GLN A 81 1.89 -6.57 6.08
C GLN A 81 2.23 -5.12 5.75
N GLU A 82 3.52 -4.81 5.70
CA GLU A 82 4.01 -3.48 5.33
C GLU A 82 4.02 -3.29 3.81
N GLN A 83 3.88 -2.05 3.37
CA GLN A 83 3.88 -1.68 1.95
C GLN A 83 2.90 -2.55 1.15
N ARG A 84 1.69 -2.72 1.68
CA ARG A 84 0.66 -3.61 1.12
C ARG A 84 -0.03 -2.93 -0.05
N MET A 85 -0.13 -3.63 -1.17
CA MET A 85 -0.93 -3.22 -2.31
C MET A 85 -2.41 -3.12 -1.93
N LEU A 86 -3.04 -1.98 -2.21
CA LEU A 86 -4.51 -1.86 -2.23
C LEU A 86 -5.02 -2.46 -3.55
N ALA A 87 -5.97 -3.39 -3.48
CA ALA A 87 -6.46 -4.05 -4.67
C ALA A 87 -7.26 -3.09 -5.54
N MET A 88 -6.97 -3.13 -6.85
CA MET A 88 -7.62 -2.28 -7.83
C MET A 88 -9.03 -2.75 -8.17
N GLU A 89 -9.20 -4.07 -8.23
CA GLU A 89 -10.42 -4.78 -8.58
C GLU A 89 -10.97 -5.53 -7.35
N PRO A 90 -12.22 -6.04 -7.41
CA PRO A 90 -12.80 -6.81 -6.32
C PRO A 90 -11.89 -7.96 -5.87
N MET A 91 -11.69 -8.06 -4.55
CA MET A 91 -10.88 -9.12 -3.96
C MET A 91 -11.53 -9.69 -2.70
N PRO A 92 -11.21 -10.94 -2.32
CA PRO A 92 -11.57 -11.44 -1.00
C PRO A 92 -11.08 -10.51 0.12
N HIS A 93 -11.77 -10.54 1.26
CA HIS A 93 -11.35 -9.78 2.45
C HIS A 93 -9.87 -10.02 2.78
N PRO A 94 -9.10 -9.05 3.30
CA PRO A 94 -7.67 -9.25 3.55
C PRO A 94 -7.34 -10.43 4.49
N LEU A 95 -8.21 -10.74 5.45
CA LEU A 95 -8.10 -11.93 6.32
C LEU A 95 -8.37 -13.28 5.62
N HIS A 96 -8.86 -13.27 4.38
CA HIS A 96 -9.22 -14.48 3.67
C HIS A 96 -8.03 -15.44 3.55
N GLY A 97 -8.24 -16.71 3.93
CA GLY A 97 -7.20 -17.73 3.91
C GLY A 97 -6.22 -17.68 5.09
N HIS A 98 -6.33 -16.72 6.01
CA HIS A 98 -5.54 -16.75 7.24
C HIS A 98 -6.12 -17.77 8.23
N PRO A 99 -5.30 -18.61 8.90
CA PRO A 99 -5.80 -19.61 9.86
C PRO A 99 -6.69 -19.04 10.98
N MET A 100 -6.36 -17.83 11.47
CA MET A 100 -7.14 -17.16 12.52
C MET A 100 -8.56 -16.76 12.08
N ALA A 101 -8.80 -16.67 10.77
CA ALA A 101 -10.10 -16.28 10.20
C ALA A 101 -10.86 -17.48 9.60
N ALA A 102 -10.40 -18.72 9.87
CA ALA A 102 -11.07 -19.92 9.42
C ALA A 102 -12.51 -19.98 9.96
N GLY A 103 -13.47 -20.23 9.04
CA GLY A 103 -14.90 -20.30 9.37
C GLY A 103 -15.61 -18.96 9.48
N LEU A 104 -14.92 -17.83 9.33
CA LEU A 104 -15.56 -16.52 9.32
C LEU A 104 -16.17 -16.19 7.95
N ILE A 105 -17.34 -15.56 7.98
CA ILE A 105 -17.94 -14.93 6.79
C ILE A 105 -17.36 -13.52 6.70
N LEU A 106 -16.47 -13.31 5.74
CA LEU A 106 -15.79 -12.04 5.54
C LEU A 106 -16.31 -11.35 4.29
N LEU A 107 -16.64 -10.06 4.39
CA LEU A 107 -17.10 -9.27 3.26
C LEU A 107 -15.92 -8.98 2.31
N PRO A 108 -16.06 -9.21 1.00
CA PRO A 108 -15.03 -8.89 0.03
C PRO A 108 -14.83 -7.37 -0.07
N LEU A 109 -13.67 -6.96 -0.56
CA LEU A 109 -13.39 -5.57 -0.91
C LEU A 109 -13.82 -5.31 -2.35
N ALA A 110 -14.38 -4.13 -2.62
CA ALA A 110 -14.84 -3.75 -3.96
C ALA A 110 -13.69 -3.41 -4.92
N GLY A 111 -12.50 -3.07 -4.41
CA GLY A 111 -11.38 -2.59 -5.21
C GLY A 111 -11.36 -1.07 -5.37
N THR A 112 -10.17 -0.48 -5.46
CA THR A 112 -9.99 0.98 -5.50
C THR A 112 -10.56 1.61 -6.77
N ILE A 113 -10.69 0.89 -7.88
CA ILE A 113 -11.30 1.42 -9.12
C ILE A 113 -12.80 1.66 -8.92
N ALA A 114 -13.52 0.66 -8.40
CA ALA A 114 -14.96 0.78 -8.15
C ALA A 114 -15.26 1.87 -7.10
N VAL A 115 -14.42 1.98 -6.07
CA VAL A 115 -14.54 3.05 -5.06
C VAL A 115 -14.24 4.42 -5.69
N ALA A 116 -13.20 4.53 -6.52
CA ALA A 116 -12.85 5.78 -7.20
C ALA A 116 -13.96 6.24 -8.15
N GLU A 117 -14.58 5.31 -8.90
CA GLU A 117 -15.72 5.61 -9.77
C GLU A 117 -16.91 6.13 -8.97
N ARG A 118 -17.31 5.43 -7.90
CA ARG A 118 -18.41 5.85 -7.02
C ARG A 118 -18.20 7.23 -6.41
N LEU A 119 -16.96 7.59 -6.08
CA LEU A 119 -16.61 8.89 -5.50
C LEU A 119 -16.34 9.98 -6.56
N GLY A 120 -16.43 9.68 -7.85
CA GLY A 120 -16.15 10.64 -8.93
C GLY A 120 -14.67 10.94 -9.15
N TYR A 121 -13.77 10.12 -8.60
CA TYR A 121 -12.31 10.27 -8.64
C TYR A 121 -11.60 9.31 -9.60
N LEU A 122 -12.32 8.57 -10.44
CA LEU A 122 -11.72 7.60 -11.38
C LEU A 122 -10.62 8.22 -12.26
N HIS A 123 -10.82 9.46 -12.72
CA HIS A 123 -9.85 10.22 -13.52
C HIS A 123 -8.55 10.59 -12.78
N LEU A 124 -8.50 10.40 -11.46
CA LEU A 124 -7.33 10.59 -10.59
C LEU A 124 -6.71 9.25 -10.16
N HIS A 125 -7.33 8.12 -10.48
CA HIS A 125 -6.76 6.81 -10.20
C HIS A 125 -5.47 6.64 -11.02
N PRO A 126 -4.34 6.24 -10.40
CA PRO A 126 -3.08 6.14 -11.12
C PRO A 126 -3.11 5.02 -12.17
N HIS A 127 -2.43 5.27 -13.28
CA HIS A 127 -2.27 4.34 -14.39
C HIS A 127 -0.89 4.43 -15.03
N THR A 128 -0.49 3.35 -15.69
CA THR A 128 0.62 3.28 -16.65
C THR A 128 0.05 2.91 -18.03
N TYR A 129 0.93 2.65 -19.00
CA TYR A 129 0.52 2.23 -20.34
C TYR A 129 1.16 0.90 -20.70
N ALA A 130 0.34 -0.07 -21.09
CA ALA A 130 0.78 -1.28 -21.78
C ALA A 130 0.66 -1.09 -23.30
N VAL A 131 1.33 -1.96 -24.04
CA VAL A 131 1.19 -2.04 -25.50
C VAL A 131 0.37 -3.29 -25.80
N ASP A 132 -0.74 -3.16 -26.53
CA ASP A 132 -1.56 -4.29 -26.95
C ASP A 132 -0.96 -5.03 -28.16
N GLN A 133 -1.66 -6.07 -28.63
CA GLN A 133 -1.20 -6.90 -29.75
C GLN A 133 -1.11 -6.12 -31.07
N GLU A 134 -1.88 -5.03 -31.20
CA GLU A 134 -1.88 -4.13 -32.36
C GLU A 134 -0.87 -2.97 -32.23
N GLY A 135 -0.04 -2.95 -31.17
CA GLY A 135 0.95 -1.90 -30.93
C GLY A 135 0.38 -0.61 -30.34
N ARG A 136 -0.90 -0.58 -29.94
CA ARG A 136 -1.55 0.59 -29.34
C ARG A 136 -1.25 0.67 -27.85
N ARG A 137 -1.12 1.91 -27.35
CA ARG A 137 -0.92 2.17 -25.92
C ARG A 137 -2.25 2.19 -25.20
N ILE A 138 -2.47 1.21 -24.33
CA ILE A 138 -3.68 1.11 -23.50
C ILE A 138 -3.36 1.49 -22.04
N PRO A 139 -4.21 2.28 -21.37
CA PRO A 139 -4.02 2.60 -19.96
C PRO A 139 -4.27 1.34 -19.10
N VAL A 140 -3.37 1.09 -18.15
CA VAL A 140 -3.48 0.00 -17.17
C VAL A 140 -3.38 0.60 -15.77
N PRO A 141 -4.33 0.29 -14.86
CA PRO A 141 -4.31 0.86 -13.52
C PRO A 141 -3.06 0.42 -12.75
N ILE A 142 -2.57 1.30 -11.87
CA ILE A 142 -1.50 1.00 -10.93
C ILE A 142 -2.14 0.97 -9.54
N PRO A 143 -1.79 0.02 -8.66
CA PRO A 143 -2.33 0.01 -7.31
C PRO A 143 -1.68 1.11 -6.46
N TRP A 144 -2.46 1.68 -5.54
CA TRP A 144 -1.87 2.38 -4.40
C TRP A 144 -1.24 1.38 -3.44
N ILE A 145 -0.26 1.87 -2.67
CA ILE A 145 0.46 1.09 -1.66
C ILE A 145 0.22 1.78 -0.33
N GLY A 146 -0.36 1.03 0.61
CA GLY A 146 -0.54 1.43 2.00
C GLY A 146 0.71 1.16 2.83
N ASP A 147 0.86 1.85 3.96
CA ASP A 147 2.08 1.77 4.76
C ASP A 147 2.10 0.48 5.60
N PHE A 148 1.03 0.21 6.35
CA PHE A 148 0.86 -1.02 7.11
C PHE A 148 -0.59 -1.53 7.06
N LEU A 149 -0.77 -2.80 6.73
CA LEU A 149 -1.99 -3.52 7.04
C LEU A 149 -1.73 -4.39 8.28
N VAL A 150 -2.35 -4.03 9.39
CA VAL A 150 -2.14 -4.65 10.71
C VAL A 150 -3.28 -5.60 11.01
N PHE A 151 -2.97 -6.84 11.41
CA PHE A 151 -3.96 -7.84 11.75
C PHE A 151 -3.96 -8.08 13.26
N LEU A 152 -5.12 -7.88 13.86
CA LEU A 152 -5.32 -7.82 15.31
C LEU A 152 -6.44 -8.78 15.71
N LYS A 153 -6.43 -9.24 16.96
CA LYS A 153 -7.53 -10.00 17.53
C LYS A 153 -7.99 -9.37 18.84
N ASP A 154 -9.29 -9.16 18.96
CA ASP A 154 -9.95 -8.82 20.22
C ASP A 154 -10.94 -9.93 20.63
N ASP A 155 -11.80 -9.61 21.60
CA ASP A 155 -12.82 -10.52 22.13
C ASP A 155 -13.91 -10.87 21.10
N LYS A 156 -14.05 -10.09 20.02
CA LYS A 156 -15.01 -10.32 18.93
C LYS A 156 -14.40 -11.11 17.77
N GLY A 157 -13.08 -11.24 17.72
CA GLY A 157 -12.38 -12.05 16.73
C GLY A 157 -11.26 -11.29 16.02
N PRO A 158 -10.71 -11.87 14.93
CA PRO A 158 -9.68 -11.21 14.14
C PRO A 158 -10.28 -10.09 13.28
N TYR A 159 -9.55 -9.00 13.18
CA TYR A 159 -9.84 -7.89 12.27
C TYR A 159 -8.52 -7.36 11.69
N CYS A 160 -8.61 -6.49 10.69
CA CYS A 160 -7.44 -5.81 10.13
C CYS A 160 -7.67 -4.31 10.02
N VAL A 161 -6.60 -3.55 10.17
CA VAL A 161 -6.58 -2.09 10.09
C VAL A 161 -5.55 -1.67 9.05
N ASN A 162 -6.00 -0.98 8.00
CA ASN A 162 -5.10 -0.29 7.08
C ASN A 162 -4.66 1.02 7.73
N LEU A 163 -3.37 1.14 8.04
CA LEU A 163 -2.78 2.25 8.78
C LEU A 163 -1.84 3.04 7.88
N THR A 164 -2.27 4.25 7.52
CA THR A 164 -1.40 5.25 6.86
C THR A 164 -0.60 6.02 7.90
N VAL A 165 0.70 6.19 7.66
CA VAL A 165 1.63 6.87 8.56
C VAL A 165 2.11 8.18 7.94
N LYS A 166 1.96 9.29 8.69
CA LYS A 166 2.53 10.60 8.35
C LYS A 166 3.27 11.15 9.57
N ALA A 167 4.32 11.94 9.32
CA ALA A 167 5.04 12.62 10.39
C ALA A 167 4.20 13.73 11.05
N GLU A 168 3.31 14.36 10.29
CA GLU A 168 2.47 15.48 10.73
C GLU A 168 1.08 15.38 10.10
N THR A 169 0.07 15.94 10.78
CA THR A 169 -1.33 15.97 10.29
C THR A 169 -1.45 16.65 8.93
N ALA A 170 -0.68 17.70 8.68
CA ALA A 170 -0.65 18.38 7.38
C ALA A 170 -0.25 17.46 6.21
N GLY A 171 0.47 16.36 6.50
CA GLY A 171 0.87 15.35 5.52
C GLY A 171 -0.29 14.50 4.97
N PHE A 172 -1.48 14.56 5.56
CA PHE A 172 -2.70 13.94 5.03
C PHE A 172 -3.42 14.84 4.01
N SER A 173 -3.15 16.14 4.02
CA SER A 173 -3.79 17.10 3.11
C SER A 173 -2.86 17.64 2.04
N SER A 174 -1.55 17.46 2.19
CA SER A 174 -0.54 17.95 1.25
C SER A 174 0.46 16.85 0.88
N PRO A 175 0.86 16.73 -0.39
CA PRO A 175 1.91 15.80 -0.78
C PRO A 175 3.20 16.14 -0.03
N PHE A 176 4.01 15.12 0.25
CA PHE A 176 5.30 15.25 0.93
C PHE A 176 6.10 16.41 0.34
N ARG A 177 6.54 17.37 1.18
CA ARG A 177 7.28 18.57 0.74
C ARG A 177 8.58 18.14 0.06
N SER A 178 8.52 17.98 -1.26
CA SER A 178 9.69 17.83 -2.10
C SER A 178 10.40 19.18 -2.13
N ALA A 179 11.72 19.20 -1.98
CA ALA A 179 12.54 20.42 -2.13
C ALA A 179 12.45 21.09 -3.53
N ARG A 180 11.61 20.58 -4.44
CA ARG A 180 11.20 21.28 -5.66
C ARG A 180 9.69 21.52 -5.60
N PRO A 181 9.22 22.76 -5.87
CA PRO A 181 7.80 23.06 -5.96
C PRO A 181 7.13 22.15 -6.99
N THR A 182 5.97 21.59 -6.64
CA THR A 182 5.14 20.88 -7.62
C THR A 182 4.64 21.90 -8.65
N ARG A 183 4.75 21.59 -9.95
CA ARG A 183 4.35 22.49 -11.04
C ARG A 183 2.87 22.87 -11.01
N ASN A 184 2.03 22.06 -10.37
CA ASN A 184 0.63 22.35 -10.08
C ASN A 184 0.29 21.83 -8.66
N PRO A 185 0.38 22.70 -7.63
CA PRO A 185 0.13 22.30 -6.24
C PRO A 185 -1.33 21.91 -5.99
N ASP A 186 -2.29 22.56 -6.66
CA ASP A 186 -3.72 22.27 -6.49
C ASP A 186 -4.08 20.89 -6.98
N LYS A 187 -3.59 20.51 -8.18
CA LYS A 187 -3.75 19.14 -8.69
C LYS A 187 -3.12 18.12 -7.75
N ALA A 188 -1.97 18.43 -7.16
CA ALA A 188 -1.29 17.51 -6.25
C ALA A 188 -2.03 17.35 -4.91
N ARG A 189 -2.62 18.44 -4.40
CA ARG A 189 -3.53 18.43 -3.25
C ARG A 189 -4.77 17.60 -3.54
N LEU A 190 -5.42 17.82 -4.68
CA LEU A 190 -6.59 17.06 -5.11
C LEU A 190 -6.30 15.57 -5.23
N ASN A 191 -5.17 15.17 -5.83
CA ASN A 191 -4.76 13.76 -5.89
C ASN A 191 -4.54 13.15 -4.50
N THR A 192 -3.97 13.92 -3.56
CA THR A 192 -3.74 13.45 -2.19
C THR A 192 -5.07 13.25 -1.47
N MET A 193 -5.99 14.21 -1.58
CA MET A 193 -7.33 14.11 -1.00
C MET A 193 -8.13 12.96 -1.61
N ALA A 194 -8.12 12.81 -2.94
CA ALA A 194 -8.81 11.73 -3.63
C ALA A 194 -8.30 10.35 -3.19
N ARG A 195 -6.97 10.18 -3.08
CA ARG A 195 -6.38 8.95 -2.54
C ARG A 195 -6.93 8.65 -1.13
N HIS A 196 -6.88 9.60 -0.21
CA HIS A 196 -7.32 9.37 1.16
C HIS A 196 -8.83 9.09 1.25
N ALA A 197 -9.64 9.81 0.50
CA ALA A 197 -11.08 9.57 0.43
C ALA A 197 -11.41 8.18 -0.13
N ILE A 198 -10.63 7.68 -1.10
CA ILE A 198 -10.80 6.33 -1.62
C ILE A 198 -10.33 5.29 -0.59
N GLU A 199 -9.17 5.51 0.03
CA GLU A 199 -8.59 4.61 1.04
C GLU A 199 -9.45 4.50 2.31
N GLU A 200 -10.19 5.54 2.68
CA GLU A 200 -11.13 5.54 3.82
C GLU A 200 -12.36 4.66 3.59
N VAL A 201 -12.80 4.52 2.34
CA VAL A 201 -14.01 3.76 1.97
C VAL A 201 -13.67 2.37 1.40
N TYR A 202 -12.44 2.17 0.97
CA TYR A 202 -11.90 0.91 0.47
C TYR A 202 -11.81 -0.14 1.59
#